data_AF-A0A954ZV65-F1
#
_entry.id   AF-A0A954ZV65-F1
#
_cell.length_a   1.000
_cell.length_b   1.000
_cell.length_c   1.000
_cell.angle_alpha   90.00
_cell.angle_beta   90.00
_cell.angle_gamma   90.00
#
_symmetry.space_group_name_H-M   'P 1'
#
loop_
_entity.id
_entity.type
_entity.pdbx_description
1 polymer ?
#
loop_
_entity_poly.entity_id
_entity_poly.type
_entity_poly.pdbx_seq_one_letter_code
_entity_poly.pdbx_strand_id
1 'polypeptide(L)'
;MPRAQAIRGEQRRLAPRSVLLGTGLVLALLAPGCIPEPKGGFNSPAPSKRLDAIVGASELEDPESLVKLVEMLRSPDPAERMLSIRSLEKRTGETLAYDHAAPHWQRIEGYNRWLEWLQAEGITLPDDMEPIPVPTHTPDGAGDDQPMDTEPQDD
;
A
#
# COMPACT_ATOMS: atom_id res chain seq x y z
N MET A 1 -49.75 60.02 -36.08
CA MET A 1 -48.83 61.04 -36.63
C MET A 1 -47.54 60.37 -37.08
N PRO A 2 -46.98 60.77 -38.23
CA PRO A 2 -46.00 59.99 -38.98
C PRO A 2 -44.57 60.48 -38.76
N ARG A 3 -43.58 59.64 -39.07
CA ARG A 3 -42.37 60.09 -39.78
C ARG A 3 -41.72 58.90 -40.48
N ALA A 4 -42.10 58.74 -41.74
CA ALA A 4 -41.29 58.08 -42.74
C ALA A 4 -40.12 59.00 -43.10
N GLN A 5 -38.90 58.47 -43.20
CA GLN A 5 -37.93 58.88 -44.22
C GLN A 5 -37.08 57.67 -44.62
N ALA A 6 -37.11 57.40 -45.92
CA ALA A 6 -36.29 56.44 -46.65
C ALA A 6 -35.33 57.24 -47.53
N ILE A 7 -34.03 56.89 -47.58
CA ILE A 7 -33.09 57.19 -48.68
C ILE A 7 -32.00 56.10 -48.60
N ARG A 8 -32.05 55.06 -49.45
CA ARG A 8 -31.38 54.90 -50.76
C ARG A 8 -29.87 54.57 -50.64
N GLY A 9 -29.49 53.40 -51.17
CA GLY A 9 -28.11 53.04 -51.40
C GLY A 9 -27.95 51.61 -51.90
N GLU A 10 -28.51 51.29 -53.08
CA GLU A 10 -28.06 50.12 -53.85
C GLU A 10 -26.58 50.27 -54.15
N GLN A 11 -25.74 49.37 -53.64
CA GLN A 11 -24.45 49.07 -54.26
C GLN A 11 -24.37 47.57 -54.50
N ARG A 12 -24.74 47.25 -55.74
CA ARG A 12 -24.47 46.01 -56.45
C ARG A 12 -22.98 45.71 -56.42
N ARG A 13 -22.63 44.46 -56.09
CA ARG A 13 -21.78 43.53 -56.87
C ARG A 13 -20.69 42.81 -56.08
N LEU A 14 -20.55 41.55 -56.50
CA LEU A 14 -19.35 40.71 -56.51
C LEU A 14 -18.97 40.05 -55.19
N ALA A 15 -19.45 38.81 -55.03
CA ALA A 15 -18.67 37.78 -54.37
C ALA A 15 -17.38 37.52 -55.17
N PRO A 16 -16.25 37.33 -54.47
CA PRO A 16 -15.26 36.37 -54.92
C PRO A 16 -15.04 35.27 -53.87
N ARG A 17 -15.14 34.04 -54.37
CA ARG A 17 -14.74 32.76 -53.77
C ARG A 17 -13.48 32.91 -52.91
N SER A 18 -13.61 32.80 -51.59
CA SER A 18 -12.46 32.69 -50.68
C SER A 18 -12.29 31.22 -50.27
N VAL A 19 -11.46 30.55 -51.06
CA VAL A 19 -10.43 29.57 -50.67
C VAL A 19 -10.69 28.83 -49.35
N LEU A 20 -11.38 27.68 -49.45
CA LEU A 20 -11.18 26.55 -48.56
C LEU A 20 -9.86 25.88 -48.96
N LEU A 21 -8.81 25.98 -48.17
CA LEU A 21 -7.78 24.95 -47.97
C LEU A 21 -6.71 25.48 -47.01
N GLY A 22 -6.75 25.04 -45.76
CA GLY A 22 -5.73 25.45 -44.79
C GLY A 22 -6.01 24.99 -43.37
N THR A 23 -6.41 23.73 -43.17
CA THR A 23 -6.49 23.17 -41.81
C THR A 23 -6.27 21.67 -41.84
N GLY A 24 -5.11 21.25 -41.35
CA GLY A 24 -4.90 19.86 -41.03
C GLY A 24 -3.42 19.52 -40.92
N LEU A 25 -2.80 19.81 -39.76
CA LEU A 25 -1.81 18.94 -39.11
C LEU A 25 -1.28 19.51 -37.77
N VAL A 26 -2.12 19.75 -36.75
CA VAL A 26 -1.61 19.98 -35.38
C VAL A 26 -2.58 19.44 -34.32
N LEU A 27 -2.86 18.14 -34.32
CA LEU A 27 -3.72 17.54 -33.26
C LEU A 27 -3.30 16.11 -32.93
N ALA A 28 -2.06 15.93 -32.42
CA ALA A 28 -1.59 14.62 -32.01
C ALA A 28 -0.52 14.71 -30.90
N LEU A 29 -0.84 15.22 -29.70
CA LEU A 29 0.07 15.14 -28.54
C LEU A 29 -0.61 15.37 -27.17
N LEU A 30 -1.86 14.92 -26.97
CA LEU A 30 -2.48 14.83 -25.64
C LEU A 30 -2.99 13.40 -25.35
N ALA A 31 -2.10 12.42 -25.45
CA ALA A 31 -2.36 11.14 -24.79
C ALA A 31 -2.00 11.30 -23.30
N PRO A 32 -2.95 11.26 -22.35
CA PRO A 32 -2.60 11.04 -20.95
C PRO A 32 -1.97 9.64 -20.90
N GLY A 33 -0.65 9.61 -20.83
CA GLY A 33 0.08 8.37 -20.58
C GLY A 33 -0.29 7.89 -19.18
N CYS A 34 -1.20 6.92 -19.10
CA CYS A 34 -1.31 6.06 -17.93
C CYS A 34 -0.01 5.25 -17.86
N ILE A 35 1.02 5.81 -17.24
CA ILE A 35 2.18 5.03 -16.79
C ILE A 35 1.63 4.19 -15.62
N PRO A 36 1.55 2.85 -15.73
CA PRO A 36 1.24 2.04 -14.57
C PRO A 36 2.39 2.21 -13.60
N GLU A 37 2.16 3.00 -12.55
CA GLU A 37 3.09 3.09 -11.44
C GLU A 37 3.32 1.66 -10.91
N PRO A 38 4.56 1.19 -10.78
CA PRO A 38 4.83 -0.12 -10.21
C PRO A 38 4.16 -0.14 -8.85
N LYS A 39 3.05 -0.88 -8.72
CA LYS A 39 2.31 -0.99 -7.47
C LYS A 39 3.23 -1.66 -6.45
N GLY A 40 3.91 -0.83 -5.67
CA GLY A 40 4.51 -1.26 -4.41
C GLY A 40 3.43 -1.91 -3.57
N GLY A 41 3.80 -2.92 -2.79
CA GLY A 41 2.86 -3.72 -2.03
C GLY A 41 3.59 -4.61 -1.05
N PHE A 42 2.82 -5.27 -0.19
CA PHE A 42 3.34 -6.15 0.87
C PHE A 42 4.29 -7.24 0.36
N ASN A 43 4.16 -7.68 -0.89
CA ASN A 43 5.00 -8.71 -1.51
C ASN A 43 6.12 -8.16 -2.41
N SER A 44 6.40 -6.85 -2.35
CA SER A 44 7.46 -6.27 -3.18
C SER A 44 8.83 -6.84 -2.83
N PRO A 45 9.70 -7.15 -3.82
CA PRO A 45 11.06 -7.57 -3.53
C PRO A 45 11.89 -6.44 -2.89
N ALA A 46 11.52 -5.18 -3.12
CA ALA A 46 12.19 -4.02 -2.54
C ALA A 46 11.68 -3.78 -1.10
N PRO A 47 12.54 -3.81 -0.06
CA PRO A 47 12.13 -3.61 1.32
C PRO A 47 11.41 -2.26 1.55
N SER A 48 11.93 -1.18 0.98
CA SER A 48 11.31 0.15 1.07
C SER A 48 9.86 0.16 0.57
N LYS A 49 9.56 -0.58 -0.50
CA LYS A 49 8.20 -0.66 -1.04
C LYS A 49 7.24 -1.47 -0.16
N ARG A 50 7.75 -2.41 0.64
CA ARG A 50 6.94 -3.09 1.65
C ARG A 50 6.67 -2.17 2.84
N LEU A 51 7.66 -1.39 3.29
CA LEU A 51 7.46 -0.38 4.34
C LEU A 51 6.46 0.70 3.90
N ASP A 52 6.57 1.19 2.66
CA ASP A 52 5.60 2.13 2.07
C ASP A 52 4.17 1.55 2.10
N ALA A 53 4.03 0.26 1.79
CA ALA A 53 2.74 -0.43 1.82
C ALA A 53 2.17 -0.57 3.24
N ILE A 54 2.99 -0.90 4.23
CA ILE A 54 2.59 -0.98 5.65
C ILE A 54 2.11 0.39 6.16
N VAL A 55 2.82 1.47 5.82
CA VAL A 55 2.44 2.83 6.21
C VAL A 55 1.16 3.24 5.50
N GLY A 56 1.05 3.00 4.19
CA GLY A 56 -0.15 3.31 3.42
C GLY A 56 -1.39 2.57 3.93
N ALA A 57 -1.25 1.31 4.32
CA ALA A 57 -2.33 0.51 4.89
C ALA A 57 -2.83 1.00 6.26
N SER A 58 -2.08 1.88 6.95
CA SER A 58 -2.52 2.49 8.21
C SER A 58 -3.65 3.52 8.03
N GLU A 59 -3.83 4.03 6.82
CA GLU A 59 -4.86 5.03 6.48
C GLU A 59 -6.11 4.39 5.85
N LEU A 60 -6.08 3.08 5.57
CA LEU A 60 -7.18 2.39 4.92
C LEU A 60 -8.19 1.87 5.95
N GLU A 61 -9.46 1.86 5.58
CA GLU A 61 -10.57 1.39 6.43
C GLU A 61 -11.13 0.03 5.95
N ASP A 62 -10.34 -0.73 5.19
CA ASP A 62 -10.76 -2.03 4.65
C ASP A 62 -10.21 -3.22 5.48
N PRO A 63 -10.94 -4.34 5.59
CA PRO A 63 -10.48 -5.52 6.31
C PRO A 63 -9.26 -6.21 5.68
N GLU A 64 -9.10 -6.16 4.35
CA GLU A 64 -8.03 -6.86 3.64
C GLU A 64 -6.65 -6.30 4.03
N SER A 65 -6.53 -4.98 4.07
CA SER A 65 -5.30 -4.30 4.51
C SER A 65 -5.01 -4.55 5.99
N LEU A 66 -6.05 -4.73 6.82
CA LEU A 66 -5.88 -5.06 8.25
C LEU A 66 -5.31 -6.46 8.42
N VAL A 67 -5.83 -7.43 7.66
CA VAL A 67 -5.29 -8.80 7.60
C VAL A 67 -3.82 -8.79 7.16
N LYS A 68 -3.49 -8.02 6.12
CA LYS A 68 -2.11 -7.88 5.64
C LYS A 68 -1.17 -7.27 6.68
N LEU A 69 -1.62 -6.28 7.45
CA LEU A 69 -0.83 -5.73 8.55
C LEU A 69 -0.56 -6.77 9.64
N VAL A 70 -1.55 -7.60 9.99
CA VAL A 70 -1.36 -8.70 10.95
C VAL A 70 -0.38 -9.75 10.41
N GLU A 71 -0.44 -10.10 9.12
CA GLU A 71 0.53 -10.98 8.46
C GLU A 71 1.98 -10.47 8.63
N MET A 72 2.19 -9.16 8.43
CA MET A 72 3.51 -8.54 8.54
C MET A 72 4.11 -8.54 9.95
N LEU A 73 3.33 -8.82 11.01
CA LEU A 73 3.87 -9.05 12.35
C LEU A 73 4.84 -10.24 12.39
N ARG A 74 4.69 -11.21 11.48
CA ARG A 74 5.59 -12.36 11.37
C ARG A 74 6.82 -12.12 10.50
N SER A 75 6.98 -10.93 9.94
CA SER A 75 8.11 -10.64 9.05
C SER A 75 9.45 -10.91 9.74
N PRO A 76 10.45 -11.49 9.06
CA PRO A 76 11.81 -11.57 9.58
C PRO A 76 12.46 -10.19 9.76
N ASP A 77 12.01 -9.17 9.01
CA ASP A 77 12.52 -7.80 9.09
C ASP A 77 11.96 -7.08 10.34
N PRO A 78 12.82 -6.65 11.29
CA PRO A 78 12.39 -5.90 12.47
C PRO A 78 11.65 -4.60 12.15
N ALA A 79 12.00 -3.91 11.06
CA ALA A 79 11.36 -2.66 10.67
C ALA A 79 9.91 -2.90 10.20
N GLU A 80 9.69 -3.97 9.45
CA GLU A 80 8.35 -4.34 9.00
C GLU A 80 7.45 -4.70 10.19
N ARG A 81 7.95 -5.50 11.15
CA ARG A 81 7.19 -5.82 12.37
C ARG A 81 6.84 -4.57 13.17
N MET A 82 7.82 -3.68 13.38
CA MET A 82 7.64 -2.42 14.10
C MET A 82 6.58 -1.55 13.45
N LEU A 83 6.69 -1.31 12.14
CA LEU A 83 5.73 -0.45 11.44
C LEU A 83 4.34 -1.10 11.41
N SER A 84 4.26 -2.41 11.28
CA SER A 84 2.98 -3.11 11.23
C SER A 84 2.22 -2.99 12.55
N ILE A 85 2.87 -3.15 13.70
CA ILE A 85 2.20 -2.95 14.99
C ILE A 85 1.79 -1.49 15.20
N ARG A 86 2.58 -0.51 14.73
CA ARG A 86 2.20 0.91 14.80
C ARG A 86 1.02 1.24 13.90
N SER A 87 0.97 0.66 12.70
CA SER A 87 -0.17 0.80 11.79
C SER A 87 -1.44 0.18 12.38
N LEU A 88 -1.33 -0.98 13.04
CA LEU A 88 -2.43 -1.62 13.73
C LEU A 88 -2.92 -0.80 14.93
N GLU A 89 -2.01 -0.31 15.77
CA GLU A 89 -2.30 0.58 16.90
C GLU A 89 -3.03 1.84 16.43
N LYS A 90 -2.58 2.46 15.34
CA LYS A 90 -3.23 3.63 14.77
C LYS A 90 -4.67 3.34 14.32
N ARG A 91 -4.92 2.18 13.71
CA ARG A 91 -6.24 1.83 13.15
C ARG A 91 -7.24 1.34 14.19
N THR A 92 -6.76 0.58 15.17
CA THR A 92 -7.62 -0.16 16.11
C THR A 92 -7.59 0.44 17.51
N GLY A 93 -6.58 1.25 17.83
CA GLY A 93 -6.29 1.71 19.19
C GLY A 93 -5.61 0.65 20.07
N GLU A 94 -5.36 -0.56 19.53
CA GLU A 94 -4.90 -1.72 20.29
C GLU A 94 -3.52 -2.19 19.83
N THR A 95 -2.74 -2.71 20.77
CA THR A 95 -1.48 -3.44 20.48
C THR A 95 -1.56 -4.92 20.82
N LEU A 96 -2.59 -5.32 21.58
CA LEU A 96 -2.78 -6.69 22.09
C LEU A 96 -1.52 -7.25 22.77
N ALA A 97 -0.76 -6.40 23.46
CA ALA A 97 0.51 -6.71 24.11
C ALA A 97 1.55 -7.33 23.15
N TYR A 98 1.47 -7.05 21.84
CA TYR A 98 2.47 -7.48 20.89
C TYR A 98 3.73 -6.60 21.02
N ASP A 99 4.88 -7.23 21.24
CA ASP A 99 6.18 -6.57 21.18
C ASP A 99 7.01 -7.08 20.01
N HIS A 100 7.24 -6.20 19.03
CA HIS A 100 8.03 -6.45 17.83
C HIS A 100 9.49 -6.88 18.08
N ALA A 101 10.05 -6.52 19.24
CA ALA A 101 11.44 -6.80 19.63
C ALA A 101 11.56 -8.02 20.56
N ALA A 102 10.44 -8.57 21.04
CA ALA A 102 10.43 -9.72 21.93
C ALA A 102 11.01 -10.98 21.25
N PRO A 103 11.42 -12.01 22.02
CA PRO A 103 11.80 -13.32 21.49
C PRO A 103 10.75 -13.91 20.55
N HIS A 104 11.18 -14.75 19.62
CA HIS A 104 10.32 -15.27 18.54
C HIS A 104 9.02 -15.91 19.05
N TRP A 105 9.09 -16.72 20.11
CA TRP A 105 7.92 -17.37 20.69
C TRP A 105 6.88 -16.39 21.26
N GLN A 106 7.32 -15.29 21.90
CA GLN A 106 6.41 -14.24 22.38
C GLN A 106 5.77 -13.46 21.22
N ARG A 107 6.51 -13.27 20.12
CA ARG A 107 5.94 -12.67 18.91
C ARG A 107 4.87 -13.55 18.29
N ILE A 108 5.06 -14.87 18.31
CA ILE A 108 4.04 -15.84 17.88
C ILE A 108 2.79 -15.73 18.77
N GLU A 109 2.94 -15.68 20.09
CA GLU A 109 1.81 -15.49 20.99
C GLU A 109 1.04 -14.20 20.67
N GLY A 110 1.75 -13.09 20.47
CA GLY A 110 1.12 -11.83 20.11
C GLY A 110 0.44 -11.86 18.74
N TYR A 111 1.05 -12.52 17.76
CA TYR A 111 0.43 -12.74 16.44
C TYR A 111 -0.86 -13.56 16.54
N ASN A 112 -0.87 -14.64 17.34
CA ASN A 112 -2.07 -15.46 17.53
C ASN A 112 -3.20 -14.67 18.18
N ARG A 113 -2.91 -13.77 19.14
CA ARG A 113 -3.92 -12.86 19.72
C ARG A 113 -4.54 -11.94 18.67
N TRP A 114 -3.75 -11.49 17.69
CA TRP A 114 -4.27 -10.70 16.58
C TRP A 114 -5.18 -11.52 15.66
N LEU A 115 -4.88 -12.80 15.40
CA LEU A 115 -5.77 -13.68 14.64
C LEU A 115 -7.10 -13.90 15.36
N GLU A 116 -7.06 -14.16 16.66
CA GLU A 116 -8.25 -14.29 17.51
C GLU A 116 -9.09 -13.02 17.49
N TRP A 117 -8.45 -11.86 17.58
CA TRP A 117 -9.12 -10.56 17.50
C TRP A 117 -9.80 -10.34 16.14
N LEU A 118 -9.11 -10.61 15.03
CA LEU A 118 -9.71 -10.50 13.69
C LEU A 118 -10.94 -11.39 13.53
N GLN A 119 -10.88 -12.63 14.03
CA GLN A 119 -12.03 -13.54 14.02
C GLN A 119 -13.18 -13.03 14.90
N ALA A 120 -12.88 -12.45 16.07
CA ALA A 120 -13.88 -11.85 16.95
C ALA A 120 -14.58 -10.64 16.30
N GLU A 121 -13.87 -9.88 15.48
CA GLU A 121 -14.41 -8.79 14.64
C GLU A 121 -15.19 -9.31 13.40
N GLY A 122 -15.31 -10.64 13.23
CA GLY A 122 -16.01 -11.24 12.10
C GLY A 122 -15.25 -11.16 10.77
N ILE A 123 -13.94 -10.90 10.82
CA ILE A 123 -13.08 -10.84 9.65
C ILE A 123 -12.63 -12.25 9.28
N THR A 124 -12.96 -12.69 8.06
CA THR A 124 -12.53 -13.98 7.54
C THR A 124 -11.02 -13.96 7.26
N LEU A 125 -10.29 -14.86 7.88
CA LEU A 125 -8.87 -15.05 7.64
C LEU A 125 -8.62 -15.94 6.41
N PRO A 126 -7.54 -15.70 5.66
CA PRO A 126 -7.01 -16.66 4.70
C PRO A 126 -6.68 -18.01 5.36
N ASP A 127 -6.87 -19.11 4.62
CA ASP A 127 -6.65 -20.48 5.11
C ASP A 127 -5.19 -20.73 5.57
N ASP A 128 -4.23 -19.92 5.12
CA ASP A 128 -2.81 -20.02 5.49
C ASP A 128 -2.43 -19.21 6.73
N MET A 129 -3.34 -18.40 7.29
CA MET A 129 -3.14 -17.63 8.53
C MET A 129 -3.77 -18.34 9.74
N GLU A 130 -3.33 -19.57 9.99
CA GLU A 130 -3.72 -20.31 11.19
C GLU A 130 -2.88 -19.93 12.42
N PRO A 131 -3.44 -20.02 13.65
CA PRO A 131 -2.68 -19.88 14.88
C PRO A 131 -1.49 -20.85 14.90
N ILE A 132 -0.30 -20.31 15.16
CA ILE A 132 0.91 -21.13 15.22
C ILE A 132 1.02 -21.73 16.62
N PRO A 133 1.25 -23.05 16.76
CA PRO A 133 1.55 -23.63 18.06
C PRO A 133 2.75 -22.94 18.71
N VAL A 134 2.55 -22.37 19.88
CA VAL A 134 3.65 -21.80 20.67
C VAL A 134 4.45 -22.97 21.24
N PRO A 135 5.76 -23.06 20.98
CA PRO A 135 6.57 -24.10 21.59
C PRO A 135 6.49 -23.93 23.11
N THR A 136 5.99 -24.95 23.80
CA THR A 136 6.03 -24.97 25.27
C THR A 136 7.51 -25.06 25.66
N HIS A 137 8.10 -23.94 26.07
CA HIS A 137 9.40 -23.95 26.70
C HIS A 137 9.31 -24.87 27.91
N THR A 138 9.88 -26.07 27.79
CA THR A 138 10.30 -26.82 28.97
C THR A 138 11.46 -26.00 29.54
N PRO A 139 11.38 -25.51 30.79
CA PRO A 139 12.49 -24.81 31.42
C PRO A 139 13.54 -25.86 31.83
N ASP A 140 14.18 -26.51 30.85
CA ASP A 140 15.33 -27.37 31.06
C ASP A 140 16.25 -27.25 29.84
N GLY A 141 17.31 -26.46 30.00
CA GLY A 141 18.57 -26.61 29.26
C GLY A 141 18.73 -25.79 27.97
N ALA A 142 19.61 -24.79 28.04
CA ALA A 142 20.67 -24.48 27.06
C ALA A 142 20.37 -24.58 25.54
N GLY A 143 20.44 -23.44 24.85
CA GLY A 143 20.50 -23.31 23.39
C GLY A 143 19.66 -22.11 22.97
N ASP A 144 20.19 -20.88 22.90
CA ASP A 144 20.96 -20.42 21.73
C ASP A 144 22.11 -19.46 22.10
N ASP A 145 22.86 -19.75 23.15
CA ASP A 145 24.27 -19.35 23.20
C ASP A 145 25.07 -20.44 22.48
N GLN A 146 25.00 -20.49 21.14
CA GLN A 146 26.09 -21.15 20.42
C GLN A 146 27.35 -20.32 20.70
N PRO A 147 28.36 -20.85 21.39
CA PRO A 147 29.66 -20.20 21.39
C PRO A 147 30.09 -20.12 19.92
N MET A 148 30.44 -18.92 19.47
CA MET A 148 31.25 -18.76 18.27
C MET A 148 32.47 -19.67 18.45
N ASP A 149 32.49 -20.81 17.76
CA ASP A 149 33.68 -21.60 17.59
C ASP A 149 34.69 -20.69 16.89
N THR A 150 35.55 -20.05 17.68
CA THR A 150 36.81 -19.49 17.18
C THR A 150 37.61 -20.67 16.67
N GLU A 151 37.45 -20.98 15.40
CA GLU A 151 38.35 -21.84 14.65
C GLU A 151 39.77 -21.25 14.79
N PRO A 152 40.76 -21.99 15.32
CA PRO A 152 42.13 -21.52 15.33
C PRO A 152 42.58 -21.43 13.87
N GLN A 153 42.91 -20.22 13.44
CA GLN A 153 43.60 -19.99 12.18
C GLN A 153 45.01 -20.58 12.35
N ASP A 154 45.28 -21.75 11.75
CA ASP A 154 46.61 -22.33 11.70
C ASP A 154 47.53 -21.40 10.87
N ASP A 155 48.64 -20.97 11.48
CA ASP A 155 49.75 -20.21 10.87
C ASP A 155 50.67 -21.08 10.00
#